data_AF-A0A849D3D8-F1
#
_entry.id   AF-A0A849D3D8-F1
#
_cell.length_a   1.000
_cell.length_b   1.000
_cell.length_c   1.000
_cell.angle_alpha   90.00
_cell.angle_beta   90.00
_cell.angle_gamma   90.00
#
_symmetry.space_group_name_H-M   'P 1'
#
loop_
_entity.id
_entity.type
_entity.pdbx_description
1 polymer ?
#
loop_
_entity_poly.entity_id
_entity_poly.type
_entity_poly.pdbx_seq_one_letter_code
_entity_poly.pdbx_strand_id
1 'polypeptide(L)' 'APVPYRGKRNESSYLIHVLEKLAVIYKTSIEEIACITTANSREVFGV' A
#
# COMPACT_ATOMS: atom_id res chain seq x y z
N ALA A 1 -5.99 7.87 8.29
CA ALA A 1 -6.39 6.51 7.87
C ALA A 1 -7.03 6.55 6.47
N PRO A 2 -6.85 5.50 5.63
CA PRO A 2 -7.44 5.41 4.30
C PRO A 2 -8.97 5.28 4.37
N VAL A 3 -9.69 5.55 3.28
CA VAL A 3 -11.14 5.26 3.20
C VAL A 3 -11.31 3.73 3.26
N PRO A 4 -12.22 3.18 4.08
CA PRO A 4 -13.34 3.80 4.82
C PRO A 4 -13.02 4.31 6.25
N TYR A 5 -11.80 4.14 6.75
CA TYR A 5 -11.39 4.46 8.13
C TYR A 5 -10.98 5.93 8.33
N ARG A 6 -11.11 6.78 7.32
CA ARG A 6 -10.79 8.22 7.42
C ARG A 6 -11.52 8.85 8.61
N GLY A 7 -10.80 9.60 9.43
CA GLY A 7 -11.31 10.18 10.68
C GLY A 7 -11.05 9.33 11.94
N LYS A 8 -10.71 8.04 11.80
CA LYS A 8 -10.22 7.18 12.90
C LYS A 8 -8.69 7.20 13.00
N ARG A 9 -8.15 6.74 14.13
CA ARG A 9 -6.70 6.50 14.31
C ARG A 9 -6.21 5.56 13.21
N ASN A 10 -5.05 5.87 12.63
CA ASN A 10 -4.46 5.02 11.60
C ASN A 10 -3.78 3.80 12.21
N GLU A 11 -3.94 2.64 11.57
CA GLU A 11 -3.37 1.36 11.98
C GLU A 11 -2.70 0.67 10.79
N SER A 12 -1.64 -0.10 11.04
CA SER A 12 -0.88 -0.80 9.98
C SER A 12 -1.73 -1.82 9.21
N SER A 13 -2.75 -2.38 9.85
CA SER A 13 -3.75 -3.26 9.23
C SER A 13 -4.46 -2.60 8.05
N TYR A 14 -4.56 -1.27 8.01
CA TYR A 14 -5.24 -0.53 6.94
C TYR A 14 -4.41 -0.39 5.67
N LEU A 15 -3.16 -0.83 5.67
CA LEU A 15 -2.26 -0.73 4.51
C LEU A 15 -2.84 -1.47 3.29
N ILE A 16 -3.59 -2.56 3.50
CA ILE A 16 -4.27 -3.29 2.42
C ILE A 16 -5.21 -2.40 1.59
N HIS A 17 -5.92 -1.46 2.22
CA HIS A 17 -6.82 -0.54 1.51
C HIS A 17 -6.08 0.53 0.71
N VAL A 18 -4.88 0.90 1.16
CA VAL A 18 -4.01 1.77 0.37
C VAL A 18 -3.55 1.00 -0.87
N LEU A 19 -3.11 -0.24 -0.69
CA LEU A 19 -2.64 -1.12 -1.76
C LEU A 19 -3.73 -1.37 -2.82
N GLU A 20 -4.94 -1.71 -2.40
CA GLU A 20 -6.13 -1.86 -3.28
C GLU A 20 -6.37 -0.59 -4.10
N LYS A 21 -6.29 0.59 -3.47
CA LYS A 21 -6.52 1.85 -4.17
C LYS A 21 -5.43 2.13 -5.20
N LEU A 22 -4.18 1.81 -4.91
CA LEU A 22 -3.06 1.95 -5.85
C LEU A 22 -3.23 1.02 -7.05
N ALA A 23 -3.60 -0.24 -6.83
CA ALA A 23 -3.85 -1.21 -7.90
C ALA A 23 -4.90 -0.69 -8.91
N VAL A 24 -5.99 -0.09 -8.41
CA VAL A 24 -7.03 0.53 -9.26
C VAL A 24 -6.50 1.75 -10.03
N ILE A 25 -5.71 2.62 -9.38
CA ILE A 25 -5.18 3.84 -10.02
C ILE A 25 -4.19 3.48 -11.13
N TYR A 26 -3.28 2.54 -10.85
CA TYR A 26 -2.23 2.14 -11.78
C TYR A 26 -2.66 1.04 -12.76
N LYS A 27 -3.92 0.56 -12.66
CA LYS A 27 -4.47 -0.51 -13.51
C LYS A 27 -3.57 -1.74 -13.54
N THR A 28 -3.09 -2.15 -12.36
CA THR A 28 -2.23 -3.31 -12.18
C THR A 28 -2.73 -4.15 -11.00
N SER A 29 -2.11 -5.30 -10.75
CA SER A 29 -2.52 -6.18 -9.65
C SER A 29 -1.97 -5.72 -8.30
N ILE A 30 -2.62 -6.19 -7.23
CA ILE A 30 -2.20 -5.92 -5.85
C ILE A 30 -0.82 -6.50 -5.57
N GLU A 31 -0.56 -7.69 -6.12
CA GLU A 31 0.71 -8.42 -6.00
C GLU A 31 1.86 -7.66 -6.65
N GLU A 32 1.61 -7.07 -7.82
CA GLU A 32 2.61 -6.27 -8.54
C GLU A 32 2.99 -5.03 -7.73
N ILE A 33 2.01 -4.28 -7.21
CA ILE A 33 2.29 -3.11 -6.36
C ILE A 33 3.03 -3.54 -5.07
N ALA A 34 2.63 -4.66 -4.46
CA ALA A 34 3.30 -5.17 -3.26
C ALA A 34 4.77 -5.54 -3.54
N CYS A 35 5.03 -6.18 -4.68
CA CYS A 35 6.37 -6.54 -5.12
C CYS A 35 7.23 -5.29 -5.32
N ILE A 36 6.76 -4.34 -6.13
CA ILE A 36 7.49 -3.10 -6.45
C ILE A 36 7.75 -2.28 -5.18
N THR A 37 6.74 -2.05 -4.35
CA THR A 37 6.89 -1.21 -3.14
C THR A 37 7.79 -1.87 -2.10
N THR A 38 7.74 -3.20 -1.96
CA THR A 38 8.66 -3.94 -1.10
C THR A 38 10.10 -3.82 -1.62
N ALA A 39 10.32 -4.08 -2.90
CA ALA A 39 11.64 -3.97 -3.52
C ALA A 39 12.24 -2.57 -3.35
N ASN A 40 11.46 -1.52 -3.63
CA ASN A 40 11.87 -0.13 -3.44
C ASN A 40 12.21 0.16 -1.97
N SER A 41 11.43 -0.37 -1.03
CA SER A 41 11.73 -0.21 0.40
C SER A 41 13.07 -0.85 0.77
N ARG A 42 13.38 -2.03 0.22
CA ARG A 42 14.68 -2.69 0.43
C ARG A 42 15.82 -1.89 -0.14
N GLU A 43 15.66 -1.35 -1.35
CA GLU A 43 16.68 -0.54 -2.01
C GLU A 43 16.96 0.77 -1.24
N VAL A 44 15.90 1.46 -0.80
CA VAL A 44 16.03 2.76 -0.12
C VAL A 44 16.51 2.61 1.32
N PHE A 45 16.03 1.60 2.05
CA PHE A 45 16.28 1.45 3.49
C PHE A 45 17.24 0.31 3.86
N GLY A 46 17.68 -0.50 2.89
CA GLY A 46 18.62 -1.61 3.12
C GLY A 46 18.07 -2.76 3.95
N VAL A 47 16.75 -3.00 3.87
CA VAL A 47 16.02 -4.04 4.64
C VAL A 47 15.76 -5.32 3.86
#